data_AF-A0A1A9X0N9-F1
#
_entry.id   AF-A0A1A9X0N9-F1
#
_cell.length_a   1.000
_cell.length_b   1.000
_cell.length_c   1.000
_cell.angle_alpha   90.00
_cell.angle_beta   90.00
_cell.angle_gamma   90.00
#
_symmetry.space_group_name_H-M   'P 1'
#
loop_
_entity.id
_entity.type
_entity.pdbx_description
1 polymer ?
#
loop_
_entity_poly.entity_id
_entity_poly.type
_entity_poly.pdbx_seq_one_letter_code
_entity_poly.pdbx_strand_id
1 'polypeptide(L)'
;MENDDMSYLKETAAWEDGIYQIETSDPVLGGPDGITNRPTRELVNRTAWLKQQLKEAEAALTAHTRSRNHPDASVSEKGFVKLSNANQSSSETEAATPKAVKIVNDRLNAVIDSAPSTLDTLNKLAKAIDNNPKFAEKLNQLLEQKLSKNDNAKNATPNQRKINGKTLTQDVQLTATDVHAVTPEVLRSEIPVGVPLPWPTERAPTGWFICNGELFDKKKYPLLALAYPSGKLPDLRGEFIRGWDAGRGVNPGRRVLSSETGSLESHAHGYRDRYYVEHEGSLRSANNKEKMQGGYNGNTGSGRTDGDNNSYLFIDKITSNAGGSETRPRNVAFNYIVRAA
;
A
#
# COMPACT_ATOMS: atom_id res chain seq x y z
N MET A 1 -17.31 -137.85 -63.63
CA MET A 1 -16.65 -137.87 -64.94
C MET A 1 -15.58 -136.81 -64.88
N GLU A 2 -14.36 -137.26 -64.63
CA GLU A 2 -13.14 -136.47 -64.81
C GLU A 2 -13.13 -135.92 -66.23
N ASN A 3 -13.11 -134.59 -66.37
CA ASN A 3 -12.60 -133.97 -67.58
C ASN A 3 -11.16 -133.60 -67.27
N ASP A 4 -10.25 -134.40 -67.81
CA ASP A 4 -8.82 -134.15 -67.88
C ASP A 4 -8.56 -132.67 -68.19
N ASP A 5 -7.82 -132.03 -67.28
CA ASP A 5 -7.23 -130.72 -67.41
C ASP A 5 -6.31 -130.72 -68.64
N MET A 6 -6.82 -130.18 -69.75
CA MET A 6 -6.02 -129.87 -70.95
C MET A 6 -5.04 -128.74 -70.59
N SER A 7 -3.92 -129.14 -70.01
CA SER A 7 -2.74 -128.37 -69.59
C SER A 7 -2.59 -126.96 -70.19
N TYR A 8 -3.06 -125.94 -69.48
CA TYR A 8 -2.52 -124.58 -69.61
C TYR A 8 -1.20 -124.49 -68.84
N LEU A 9 -0.24 -123.69 -69.31
CA LEU A 9 0.99 -123.42 -68.55
C LEU A 9 0.61 -122.85 -67.18
N LYS A 10 1.06 -123.50 -66.09
CA LYS A 10 0.81 -123.00 -64.73
C LYS A 10 1.57 -121.71 -64.51
N GLU A 11 0.84 -120.62 -64.30
CA GLU A 11 1.42 -119.31 -63.99
C GLU A 11 1.82 -119.25 -62.52
N THR A 12 3.03 -118.78 -62.25
CA THR A 12 3.51 -118.45 -60.90
C THR A 12 4.00 -117.01 -60.88
N ALA A 13 3.63 -116.24 -59.85
CA ALA A 13 4.12 -114.87 -59.69
C ALA A 13 5.58 -114.87 -59.24
N ALA A 14 6.47 -115.18 -60.18
CA ALA A 14 7.91 -115.25 -59.98
C ALA A 14 8.61 -114.32 -60.97
N TRP A 15 9.68 -113.68 -60.51
CA TRP A 15 10.55 -112.91 -61.40
C TRP A 15 11.54 -113.85 -62.09
N GLU A 16 11.63 -113.73 -63.41
CA GLU A 16 12.61 -114.44 -64.24
C GLU A 16 13.61 -113.42 -64.80
N ASP A 17 14.90 -113.69 -64.58
CA ASP A 17 16.00 -112.83 -65.01
C ASP A 17 16.29 -113.05 -66.51
N GLY A 18 15.45 -112.44 -67.32
CA GLY A 18 15.44 -112.60 -68.78
C GLY A 18 14.31 -113.50 -69.27
N ILE A 19 14.25 -113.68 -70.59
CA ILE A 19 13.37 -114.64 -71.25
C ILE A 19 14.28 -115.50 -72.12
N TYR A 20 14.24 -116.81 -71.91
CA TYR A 20 15.04 -117.76 -72.67
C TYR A 20 14.71 -117.61 -74.16
N GLN A 21 15.75 -117.53 -74.98
CA GLN A 21 15.63 -117.56 -76.43
C GLN A 21 15.87 -119.00 -76.88
N ILE A 22 14.94 -119.57 -77.65
CA ILE A 22 15.11 -120.92 -78.20
C ILE A 22 16.27 -120.89 -79.19
N GLU A 23 17.23 -121.79 -78.99
CA GLU A 23 18.41 -121.93 -79.82
C GLU A 23 18.19 -123.00 -80.90
N THR A 24 18.92 -122.93 -82.01
CA THR A 24 18.81 -123.91 -83.11
C THR A 24 19.25 -125.32 -82.71
N SER A 25 20.01 -125.45 -81.63
CA SER A 25 20.44 -126.73 -81.05
C SER A 25 19.42 -127.33 -80.07
N ASP A 26 18.38 -126.60 -79.71
CA ASP A 26 17.42 -127.07 -78.70
C ASP A 26 16.53 -128.19 -79.25
N PRO A 27 16.28 -129.24 -78.45
CA PRO A 27 15.40 -130.32 -78.88
C PRO A 27 13.95 -129.82 -78.93
N VAL A 28 13.18 -130.25 -79.93
CA VAL A 28 11.76 -129.90 -80.04
C VAL A 28 10.95 -130.72 -79.02
N LEU A 29 11.03 -130.32 -77.75
CA LEU A 29 10.32 -130.92 -76.63
C LEU A 29 9.18 -129.99 -76.22
N GLY A 30 7.95 -130.48 -76.40
CA GLY A 30 6.73 -129.86 -75.88
C GLY A 30 6.44 -130.28 -74.43
N GLY A 31 5.25 -129.92 -73.95
CA GLY A 31 4.82 -130.19 -72.57
C GLY A 31 5.18 -129.08 -71.58
N PRO A 32 4.69 -129.16 -70.32
CA PRO A 32 4.79 -128.08 -69.33
C PRO A 32 6.22 -127.64 -69.00
N ASP A 33 7.17 -128.58 -69.09
CA ASP A 33 8.61 -128.39 -68.85
C ASP A 33 9.46 -128.52 -70.11
N GLY A 34 8.81 -128.61 -71.28
CA GLY A 34 9.49 -128.67 -72.57
C GLY A 34 10.20 -127.34 -72.87
N ILE A 35 11.40 -127.41 -73.44
CA ILE A 35 12.21 -126.22 -73.77
C ILE A 35 11.47 -125.26 -74.71
N THR A 36 10.59 -125.79 -75.57
CA THR A 36 9.75 -125.01 -76.50
C THR A 36 8.79 -124.07 -75.77
N ASN A 37 8.37 -124.41 -74.54
CA ASN A 37 7.40 -123.64 -73.76
C ASN A 37 8.04 -122.75 -72.68
N ARG A 38 9.35 -122.88 -72.46
CA ARG A 38 10.09 -122.11 -71.45
C ARG A 38 9.96 -120.58 -71.62
N PRO A 39 10.16 -119.99 -72.82
CA PRO A 39 10.07 -118.54 -73.00
C PRO A 39 8.68 -117.99 -72.64
N THR A 40 7.63 -118.70 -73.06
CA THR A 40 6.24 -118.31 -72.80
C THR A 40 5.92 -118.40 -71.31
N ARG A 41 6.38 -119.46 -70.62
CA ARG A 41 6.21 -119.62 -69.18
C ARG A 41 6.91 -118.50 -68.40
N GLU A 42 8.16 -118.21 -68.73
CA GLU A 42 8.93 -117.14 -68.07
C GLU A 42 8.28 -115.76 -68.26
N LEU A 43 7.80 -115.45 -69.47
CA LEU A 43 7.08 -114.22 -69.77
C LEU A 43 5.78 -114.08 -68.96
N VAL A 44 5.01 -115.16 -68.87
CA VAL A 44 3.74 -115.19 -68.14
C VAL A 44 3.98 -115.03 -66.63
N ASN A 45 4.97 -115.72 -66.07
CA ASN A 45 5.33 -115.61 -64.65
C ASN A 45 5.76 -114.19 -64.28
N ARG A 46 6.62 -113.58 -65.10
CA ARG A 46 7.06 -112.19 -64.92
C ARG A 46 5.91 -111.20 -65.02
N THR A 47 4.97 -111.42 -65.93
CA THR A 47 3.77 -110.60 -66.09
C THR A 47 2.87 -110.71 -64.85
N ALA A 48 2.70 -111.91 -64.29
CA ALA A 48 1.95 -112.12 -63.06
C ALA A 48 2.60 -111.41 -61.86
N TRP A 49 3.92 -111.47 -61.72
CA TRP A 49 4.68 -110.78 -60.68
C TRP A 49 4.54 -109.25 -60.77
N LEU A 50 4.69 -108.65 -61.96
CA LEU A 50 4.56 -107.20 -62.15
C LEU A 50 3.14 -106.70 -61.84
N LYS A 51 2.10 -107.46 -62.22
CA LYS A 51 0.71 -107.14 -61.87
C LYS A 51 0.48 -107.13 -60.36
N GLN A 52 1.11 -108.05 -59.63
CA GLN A 52 1.01 -108.09 -58.18
C GLN A 52 1.69 -106.87 -57.54
N GLN A 53 2.92 -106.52 -57.95
CA GLN A 53 3.63 -105.35 -57.42
C GLN A 53 2.87 -104.04 -57.68
N LEU A 54 2.29 -103.87 -58.87
CA LEU A 54 1.49 -102.69 -59.20
C LEU A 54 0.26 -102.58 -58.29
N LYS A 55 -0.44 -103.69 -58.07
CA LYS A 55 -1.62 -103.74 -57.19
C LYS A 55 -1.27 -103.37 -55.74
N GLU A 56 -0.13 -103.82 -55.24
CA GLU A 56 0.35 -103.50 -53.90
C GLU A 56 0.72 -102.00 -53.78
N ALA A 57 1.38 -101.44 -54.78
CA ALA A 57 1.73 -100.01 -54.80
C ALA A 57 0.50 -99.09 -54.87
N GLU A 58 -0.50 -99.43 -55.69
CA GLU A 58 -1.77 -98.69 -55.77
C GLU A 58 -2.55 -98.72 -54.45
N ALA A 59 -2.55 -99.87 -53.77
CA ALA A 59 -3.16 -100.02 -52.46
C ALA A 59 -2.47 -99.12 -51.41
N ALA A 60 -1.13 -99.05 -51.42
CA ALA A 60 -0.36 -98.21 -50.52
C ALA A 60 -0.62 -96.70 -50.76
N LEU A 61 -0.67 -96.26 -52.01
CA LEU A 61 -0.96 -94.85 -52.35
C LEU A 61 -2.40 -94.46 -51.97
N THR A 62 -3.37 -95.34 -52.21
CA THR A 62 -4.76 -95.13 -51.82
C THR A 62 -4.90 -95.03 -50.29
N ALA A 63 -4.15 -95.85 -49.55
CA ALA A 63 -4.11 -95.78 -48.09
C ALA A 63 -3.48 -94.45 -47.60
N HIS A 64 -2.37 -94.02 -48.19
CA HIS A 64 -1.72 -92.76 -47.81
C HIS A 64 -2.63 -91.54 -48.06
N THR A 65 -3.24 -91.42 -49.25
CA THR A 65 -4.09 -90.27 -49.62
C THR A 65 -5.34 -90.15 -48.74
N ARG A 66 -5.84 -91.28 -48.21
CA ARG A 66 -6.95 -91.30 -47.24
C ARG A 66 -6.49 -91.12 -45.79
N SER A 67 -5.20 -91.29 -45.51
CA SER A 67 -4.67 -91.11 -44.16
C SER A 67 -4.66 -89.64 -43.79
N ARG A 68 -5.19 -89.31 -42.61
CA ARG A 68 -4.97 -88.02 -41.94
C ARG A 68 -3.85 -88.11 -40.90
N ASN A 69 -2.99 -89.12 -41.01
CA ASN A 69 -1.94 -89.40 -40.03
C ASN A 69 -0.65 -88.61 -40.32
N HIS A 70 -0.82 -87.31 -40.53
CA HIS A 70 0.29 -86.37 -40.60
C HIS A 70 0.50 -85.78 -39.21
N PRO A 71 1.73 -85.69 -38.71
CA PRO A 71 1.98 -85.11 -37.39
C PRO A 71 1.56 -83.63 -37.36
N ASP A 72 1.08 -83.20 -36.19
CA ASP A 72 0.89 -81.78 -35.92
C ASP A 72 2.24 -81.06 -35.99
N ALA A 73 2.23 -79.81 -36.44
CA ALA A 73 3.45 -79.02 -36.42
C ALA A 73 3.85 -78.72 -34.98
N SER A 74 5.15 -78.74 -34.72
CA SER A 74 5.74 -78.28 -33.47
C SER A 74 6.65 -77.08 -33.71
N VAL A 75 7.21 -76.53 -32.64
CA VAL A 75 8.21 -75.46 -32.75
C VAL A 75 9.54 -75.94 -33.38
N SER A 76 9.76 -77.25 -33.48
CA SER A 76 10.98 -77.87 -34.02
C SER A 76 10.76 -78.66 -35.31
N GLU A 77 9.54 -79.11 -35.62
CA GLU A 77 9.23 -79.98 -36.75
C GLU A 77 8.03 -79.47 -37.55
N LYS A 78 8.11 -79.59 -38.88
CA LYS A 78 7.03 -79.16 -39.79
C LYS A 78 5.87 -80.17 -39.74
N GLY A 79 4.63 -79.66 -39.75
CA GLY A 79 3.40 -80.45 -39.75
C GLY A 79 2.17 -79.60 -40.08
N PHE A 80 0.96 -80.09 -39.78
CA PHE A 80 -0.27 -79.30 -39.91
C PHE A 80 -0.60 -78.52 -38.64
N VAL A 81 -1.23 -77.35 -38.77
CA VAL A 81 -1.62 -76.49 -37.65
C VAL A 81 -3.06 -76.07 -37.81
N LYS A 82 -3.83 -76.07 -36.72
CA LYS A 82 -5.16 -75.46 -36.65
C LYS A 82 -5.04 -73.99 -36.26
N LEU A 83 -5.58 -73.09 -37.07
CA LEU A 83 -5.52 -71.65 -36.83
C LEU A 83 -6.74 -71.13 -36.07
N SER A 84 -6.53 -70.18 -35.16
CA SER A 84 -7.58 -69.55 -34.37
C SER A 84 -7.55 -68.03 -34.44
N ASN A 85 -8.72 -67.42 -34.63
CA ASN A 85 -8.90 -65.96 -34.57
C ASN A 85 -9.28 -65.46 -33.17
N ALA A 86 -9.38 -66.34 -32.17
CA ALA A 86 -9.69 -65.96 -30.80
C ALA A 86 -8.55 -65.11 -30.21
N ASN A 87 -8.88 -63.94 -29.65
CA ASN A 87 -7.92 -62.97 -29.10
C ASN A 87 -7.82 -63.03 -27.56
N GLN A 88 -8.49 -64.01 -26.94
CA GLN A 88 -8.43 -64.36 -25.52
C GLN A 88 -8.49 -65.89 -25.35
N SER A 89 -7.84 -66.63 -26.26
CA SER A 89 -7.81 -68.09 -26.20
C SER A 89 -6.82 -68.57 -25.15
N SER A 90 -7.16 -69.63 -24.43
CA SER A 90 -6.25 -70.42 -23.60
C SER A 90 -5.82 -71.72 -24.29
N SER A 91 -6.11 -71.88 -25.58
CA SER A 91 -5.75 -73.10 -26.34
C SER A 91 -4.24 -73.18 -26.56
N GLU A 92 -3.65 -74.32 -26.23
CA GLU A 92 -2.24 -74.65 -26.51
C GLU A 92 -2.08 -75.49 -27.79
N THR A 93 -3.18 -75.89 -28.42
CA THR A 93 -3.20 -76.77 -29.61
C THR A 93 -3.59 -76.05 -30.90
N GLU A 94 -3.89 -74.75 -30.83
CA GLU A 94 -4.19 -73.91 -31.98
C GLU A 94 -3.22 -72.74 -32.07
N ALA A 95 -2.76 -72.40 -33.27
CA ALA A 95 -1.92 -71.23 -33.48
C ALA A 95 -2.77 -69.96 -33.72
N ALA A 96 -2.32 -68.84 -33.18
CA ALA A 96 -2.96 -67.54 -33.39
C ALA A 96 -2.78 -67.07 -34.84
N THR A 97 -3.83 -66.47 -35.42
CA THR A 97 -3.71 -65.79 -36.72
C THR A 97 -3.09 -64.39 -36.56
N PRO A 98 -2.56 -63.80 -37.67
CA PRO A 98 -2.13 -62.40 -37.67
C PRO A 98 -3.22 -61.42 -37.23
N LYS A 99 -4.50 -61.74 -37.49
CA LYS A 99 -5.65 -60.94 -37.05
C LYS A 99 -5.79 -60.94 -35.52
N ALA A 100 -5.68 -62.10 -34.87
CA ALA A 100 -5.74 -62.19 -33.41
C ALA A 100 -4.58 -61.42 -32.76
N VAL A 101 -3.36 -61.57 -33.29
CA VAL A 101 -2.17 -60.85 -32.83
C VAL A 101 -2.33 -59.34 -32.98
N LYS A 102 -2.82 -58.87 -34.13
CA LYS A 102 -3.06 -57.44 -34.36
C LYS A 102 -4.04 -56.85 -33.33
N ILE A 103 -5.14 -57.53 -33.04
CA ILE A 103 -6.14 -57.05 -32.07
C ILE A 103 -5.52 -56.91 -30.67
N VAL A 104 -4.72 -57.89 -30.24
CA VAL A 104 -4.03 -57.83 -28.95
C VAL A 104 -3.03 -56.66 -28.92
N ASN A 105 -2.26 -56.46 -29.99
CA ASN A 105 -1.30 -55.38 -30.10
C ASN A 105 -1.96 -54.00 -30.11
N ASP A 106 -3.07 -53.83 -30.84
CA ASP A 106 -3.82 -52.57 -30.87
C ASP A 106 -4.39 -52.23 -29.48
N ARG A 107 -4.91 -53.23 -28.75
CA ARG A 107 -5.38 -53.06 -27.37
C ARG A 107 -4.25 -52.67 -26.42
N LEU A 108 -3.09 -53.31 -26.55
CA LEU A 108 -1.90 -52.99 -25.76
C LEU A 108 -1.45 -51.56 -26.00
N ASN A 109 -1.36 -51.14 -27.27
CA ASN A 109 -1.00 -49.77 -27.63
C ASN A 109 -2.01 -48.75 -27.07
N ALA A 110 -3.32 -49.03 -27.15
CA ALA A 110 -4.33 -48.14 -26.56
C ALA A 110 -4.16 -47.95 -25.04
N VAL A 111 -3.76 -49.00 -24.31
CA VAL A 111 -3.45 -48.90 -22.87
C VAL A 111 -2.17 -48.09 -22.66
N ILE A 112 -1.11 -48.36 -23.44
CA ILE A 112 0.17 -47.64 -23.36
C ILE A 112 -0.01 -46.15 -23.67
N ASP A 113 -0.81 -45.80 -24.66
CA ASP A 113 -1.03 -44.40 -25.07
C ASP A 113 -1.88 -43.64 -24.04
N SER A 114 -2.82 -44.31 -23.37
CA SER A 114 -3.71 -43.68 -22.38
C SER A 114 -3.10 -43.59 -20.97
N ALA A 115 -2.21 -44.51 -20.58
CA ALA A 115 -1.65 -44.56 -19.24
C ALA A 115 -0.83 -43.32 -18.84
N PRO A 116 0.10 -42.78 -19.66
CA PRO A 116 0.86 -41.58 -19.33
C PRO A 116 -0.03 -40.35 -19.11
N SER A 117 -1.06 -40.16 -19.93
CA SER A 117 -2.00 -39.03 -19.80
C SER A 117 -2.85 -39.13 -18.53
N THR A 118 -3.26 -40.35 -18.15
CA THR A 118 -3.98 -40.61 -16.90
C THR A 118 -3.08 -40.37 -15.69
N LEU A 119 -1.83 -40.83 -15.75
CA LEU A 119 -0.84 -40.61 -14.70
C LEU A 119 -0.50 -39.12 -14.54
N ASP A 120 -0.36 -38.38 -15.64
CA ASP A 120 -0.17 -36.93 -15.63
C ASP A 120 -1.38 -36.21 -15.02
N THR A 121 -2.60 -36.64 -15.33
CA THR A 121 -3.84 -36.10 -14.74
C THR A 121 -3.87 -36.32 -13.22
N LEU A 122 -3.56 -37.54 -12.76
CA LEU A 122 -3.46 -37.83 -11.32
C LEU A 122 -2.38 -36.99 -10.63
N ASN A 123 -1.23 -36.80 -11.27
CA ASN A 123 -0.15 -35.95 -10.75
C ASN A 123 -0.56 -34.46 -10.67
N LYS A 124 -1.28 -33.95 -11.68
CA LYS A 124 -1.85 -32.60 -11.68
C LYS A 124 -2.89 -32.42 -10.57
N LEU A 125 -3.79 -33.38 -10.38
CA LEU A 125 -4.77 -33.36 -9.30
C LEU A 125 -4.08 -33.39 -7.93
N ALA A 126 -3.10 -34.26 -7.74
CA ALA A 126 -2.31 -34.35 -6.51
C ALA A 126 -1.60 -33.02 -6.21
N LYS A 127 -0.96 -32.40 -7.20
CA LYS A 127 -0.35 -31.07 -7.06
C LYS A 127 -1.37 -29.96 -6.77
N ALA A 128 -2.54 -29.99 -7.42
CA ALA A 128 -3.59 -29.00 -7.21
C ALA A 128 -4.15 -29.02 -5.77
N ILE A 129 -4.10 -30.19 -5.12
CA ILE A 129 -4.43 -30.35 -3.69
C ILE A 129 -3.21 -30.33 -2.77
N ASP A 130 -2.05 -29.87 -3.26
CA ASP A 130 -0.79 -29.76 -2.51
C ASP A 130 -0.30 -31.10 -1.92
N ASN A 131 -0.56 -32.20 -2.62
CA ASN A 131 -0.31 -33.58 -2.18
C ASN A 131 -0.88 -33.87 -0.78
N ASN A 132 -1.97 -33.22 -0.40
CA ASN A 132 -2.50 -33.30 0.95
C ASN A 132 -3.55 -34.43 1.07
N PRO A 133 -3.24 -35.54 1.77
CA PRO A 133 -4.19 -36.64 1.96
C PRO A 133 -5.40 -36.25 2.82
N LYS A 134 -5.33 -35.12 3.53
CA LYS A 134 -6.36 -34.55 4.42
C LYS A 134 -6.85 -33.18 3.94
N PHE A 135 -6.87 -32.95 2.62
CA PHE A 135 -7.28 -31.68 2.02
C PHE A 135 -8.62 -31.15 2.57
N ALA A 136 -9.62 -32.02 2.69
CA ALA A 136 -10.93 -31.66 3.23
C ALA A 136 -10.87 -31.21 4.71
N GLU A 137 -10.09 -31.89 5.55
CA GLU A 137 -9.91 -31.49 6.96
C GLU A 137 -9.26 -30.10 7.07
N LYS A 138 -8.22 -29.84 6.28
CA LYS A 138 -7.53 -28.53 6.24
C LYS A 138 -8.47 -27.41 5.76
N LEU A 139 -9.31 -27.69 4.76
CA LEU A 139 -10.30 -26.73 4.27
C LEU A 139 -11.33 -26.38 5.36
N ASN A 140 -11.83 -27.38 6.09
CA ASN A 140 -12.76 -27.17 7.19
C ASN A 140 -12.12 -26.33 8.31
N GLN A 141 -10.88 -26.62 8.71
CA GLN A 141 -10.15 -25.82 9.70
C GLN A 141 -9.98 -24.36 9.27
N LEU A 142 -9.62 -24.11 8.00
CA LEU A 142 -9.49 -22.74 7.46
C LEU A 142 -10.83 -22.00 7.45
N LEU A 143 -11.92 -22.72 7.18
CA LEU A 143 -13.26 -22.15 7.19
C LEU A 143 -13.70 -21.78 8.61
N GLU A 144 -13.47 -22.65 9.59
CA GLU A 144 -13.71 -22.38 11.01
C GLU A 144 -12.89 -21.18 11.52
N GLN A 145 -11.61 -21.10 11.13
CA GLN A 145 -10.75 -19.96 11.45
C GLN A 145 -11.27 -18.65 10.83
N LYS A 146 -11.79 -18.68 9.60
CA LYS A 146 -12.39 -17.48 8.98
C LYS A 146 -13.68 -17.07 9.67
N LEU A 147 -14.54 -18.02 10.04
CA LEU A 147 -15.79 -17.76 10.75
C LEU A 147 -15.52 -17.10 12.11
N SER A 148 -14.62 -17.68 12.90
CA SER A 148 -14.23 -17.12 14.21
C SER A 148 -13.63 -15.72 14.12
N LYS A 149 -12.77 -15.43 13.13
CA LYS A 149 -12.25 -14.07 12.89
C LYS A 149 -13.36 -13.06 12.58
N ASN A 150 -14.39 -13.48 11.83
CA ASN A 150 -15.52 -12.61 11.49
C ASN A 150 -16.36 -12.28 12.72
N ASP A 151 -16.57 -13.24 13.62
CA ASP A 151 -17.29 -12.99 14.88
C ASP A 151 -16.51 -12.09 15.84
N ASN A 152 -15.18 -12.20 15.88
CA ASN A 152 -14.33 -11.27 16.63
C ASN A 152 -14.41 -9.83 16.08
N ALA A 153 -14.52 -9.66 14.76
CA ALA A 153 -14.64 -8.34 14.14
C ALA A 153 -15.97 -7.64 14.46
N LYS A 154 -17.08 -8.39 14.61
CA LYS A 154 -18.38 -7.82 15.02
C LYS A 154 -18.35 -7.12 16.38
N ASN A 155 -17.38 -7.45 17.24
CA ASN A 155 -17.25 -6.90 18.59
C ASN A 155 -16.07 -5.93 18.76
N ALA A 156 -15.34 -5.60 17.69
CA ALA A 156 -14.12 -4.77 17.77
C ALA A 156 -14.39 -3.31 18.19
N THR A 157 -15.62 -2.82 18.00
CA THR A 157 -16.04 -1.50 18.48
C THR A 157 -17.34 -1.65 19.27
N PRO A 158 -17.28 -1.82 20.61
CA PRO A 158 -18.49 -1.92 21.41
C PRO A 158 -19.32 -0.64 21.26
N ASN A 159 -20.61 -0.77 20.98
CA ASN A 159 -21.58 0.34 20.89
C ASN A 159 -21.67 1.19 22.18
N GLN A 160 -20.96 0.81 23.23
CA GLN A 160 -20.87 1.52 24.50
C GLN A 160 -19.66 2.46 24.61
N ARG A 161 -18.70 2.44 23.66
CA ARG A 161 -17.61 3.43 23.67
C ARG A 161 -18.17 4.82 23.42
N LYS A 162 -17.78 5.75 24.29
CA LYS A 162 -18.12 7.16 24.21
C LYS A 162 -16.85 7.99 24.10
N ILE A 163 -16.87 9.04 23.29
CA ILE A 163 -15.88 10.14 23.34
C ILE A 163 -16.59 11.31 23.99
N ASN A 164 -16.10 11.72 25.17
CA ASN A 164 -16.67 12.83 25.94
C ASN A 164 -18.21 12.75 26.10
N GLY A 165 -18.72 11.57 26.42
CA GLY A 165 -20.16 11.31 26.59
C GLY A 165 -20.95 10.98 25.32
N LYS A 166 -20.40 11.20 24.12
CA LYS A 166 -21.04 10.91 22.82
C LYS A 166 -20.76 9.49 22.35
N THR A 167 -21.79 8.71 22.07
CA THR A 167 -21.68 7.31 21.62
C THR A 167 -21.13 7.22 20.19
N LEU A 168 -20.23 6.28 19.93
CA LEU A 168 -19.61 6.03 18.61
C LEU A 168 -20.51 5.20 17.67
N THR A 169 -21.76 5.62 17.47
CA THR A 169 -22.71 4.94 16.57
C THR A 169 -22.77 5.55 15.17
N GLN A 170 -22.16 6.72 14.98
CA GLN A 170 -22.06 7.49 13.74
C GLN A 170 -20.90 8.50 13.84
N ASP A 171 -20.67 9.28 12.79
CA ASP A 171 -19.67 10.37 12.80
C ASP A 171 -19.90 11.33 13.98
N VAL A 172 -18.85 11.55 14.78
CA VAL A 172 -18.90 12.42 15.97
C VAL A 172 -18.39 13.80 15.61
N GLN A 173 -19.28 14.79 15.66
CA GLN A 173 -18.91 16.20 15.59
C GLN A 173 -18.41 16.67 16.97
N LEU A 174 -17.16 17.14 17.01
CA LEU A 174 -16.54 17.72 18.20
C LEU A 174 -16.57 19.26 18.11
N THR A 175 -16.88 19.89 19.24
CA THR A 175 -16.87 21.33 19.43
C THR A 175 -15.61 21.75 20.20
N ALA A 176 -15.27 23.04 20.20
CA ALA A 176 -14.16 23.58 21.00
C ALA A 176 -14.30 23.24 22.50
N THR A 177 -15.53 23.18 23.01
CA THR A 177 -15.85 22.75 24.38
C THR A 177 -15.48 21.28 24.62
N ASP A 178 -15.73 20.41 23.64
CA ASP A 178 -15.45 18.97 23.77
C ASP A 178 -13.96 18.66 23.91
N VAL A 179 -13.08 19.61 23.53
CA VAL A 179 -11.61 19.45 23.56
C VAL A 179 -10.90 20.50 24.42
N HIS A 180 -11.66 21.30 25.19
CA HIS A 180 -11.13 22.35 26.07
C HIS A 180 -10.24 23.37 25.32
N ALA A 181 -10.56 23.66 24.05
CA ALA A 181 -9.84 24.65 23.27
C ALA A 181 -10.21 26.07 23.73
N VAL A 182 -9.19 26.91 23.95
CA VAL A 182 -9.38 28.32 24.32
C VAL A 182 -9.97 29.09 23.14
N THR A 183 -11.10 29.77 23.35
CA THR A 183 -11.75 30.59 22.34
C THR A 183 -11.24 32.04 22.40
N PRO A 184 -11.29 32.82 21.29
CA PRO A 184 -10.95 34.23 21.27
C PRO A 184 -11.71 35.10 22.28
N GLU A 185 -12.84 34.62 22.77
CA GLU A 185 -13.67 35.27 23.79
C GLU A 185 -13.01 35.27 25.17
N VAL A 186 -12.27 34.21 25.52
CA VAL A 186 -11.50 34.13 26.78
C VAL A 186 -10.34 35.13 26.77
N LEU A 187 -9.65 35.29 25.64
CA LEU A 187 -8.53 36.24 25.48
C LEU A 187 -8.96 37.72 25.58
N ARG A 188 -10.22 38.06 25.31
CA ARG A 188 -10.74 39.45 25.41
C ARG A 188 -10.98 39.91 26.86
N SER A 189 -10.90 39.01 27.84
CA SER A 189 -11.21 39.31 29.25
C SER A 189 -10.08 40.02 30.02
N GLU A 190 -8.85 40.09 29.48
CA GLU A 190 -7.68 40.58 30.24
C GLU A 190 -7.53 42.11 30.30
N ILE A 191 -8.12 42.88 29.37
CA ILE A 191 -8.07 44.36 29.39
C ILE A 191 -9.44 44.92 29.80
N PRO A 192 -9.57 45.57 30.98
CA PRO A 192 -10.84 46.16 31.40
C PRO A 192 -11.38 47.18 30.41
N VAL A 193 -12.71 47.16 30.19
CA VAL A 193 -13.39 48.14 29.32
C VAL A 193 -13.24 49.54 29.91
N GLY A 194 -12.91 50.53 29.07
CA GLY A 194 -12.80 51.93 29.47
C GLY A 194 -11.41 52.40 29.95
N VAL A 195 -10.38 51.55 29.91
CA VAL A 195 -9.00 51.98 30.20
C VAL A 195 -8.39 52.65 28.96
N PRO A 196 -7.94 53.93 29.03
CA PRO A 196 -7.24 54.57 27.92
C PRO A 196 -5.87 53.93 27.69
N LEU A 197 -5.62 53.47 26.47
CA LEU A 197 -4.33 52.90 26.06
C LEU A 197 -3.73 53.71 24.90
N PRO A 198 -2.40 53.91 24.88
CA PRO A 198 -1.73 54.54 23.75
C PRO A 198 -1.82 53.64 22.50
N TRP A 199 -2.20 54.24 21.38
CA TRP A 199 -2.40 53.57 20.10
C TRP A 199 -1.62 54.28 18.98
N PRO A 200 -0.81 53.56 18.19
CA PRO A 200 0.18 54.18 17.31
C PRO A 200 -0.40 54.68 15.96
N THR A 201 -1.67 54.41 15.65
CA THR A 201 -2.26 54.78 14.35
C THR A 201 -3.43 55.75 14.51
N GLU A 202 -3.74 56.48 13.44
CA GLU A 202 -4.85 57.45 13.40
C GLU A 202 -6.23 56.80 13.56
N ARG A 203 -6.35 55.49 13.29
CA ARG A 203 -7.62 54.75 13.31
C ARG A 203 -7.58 53.66 14.38
N ALA A 204 -8.56 53.70 15.29
CA ALA A 204 -8.74 52.64 16.28
C ALA A 204 -9.12 51.31 15.59
N PRO A 205 -8.69 50.15 16.13
CA PRO A 205 -9.16 48.85 15.67
C PRO A 205 -10.67 48.70 15.82
N THR A 206 -11.25 47.75 15.09
CA THR A 206 -12.66 47.39 15.27
C THR A 206 -12.91 46.97 16.72
N GLY A 207 -13.94 47.55 17.35
CA GLY A 207 -14.27 47.31 18.76
C GLY A 207 -13.55 48.24 19.74
N TRP A 208 -12.88 49.29 19.27
CA TRP A 208 -12.23 50.32 20.08
C TRP A 208 -12.69 51.72 19.66
N PHE A 209 -12.69 52.65 20.61
CA PHE A 209 -12.99 54.07 20.39
C PHE A 209 -11.80 54.95 20.71
N ILE A 210 -11.65 56.06 19.99
CA ILE A 210 -10.66 57.10 20.30
C ILE A 210 -11.23 58.02 21.39
N CYS A 211 -10.41 58.39 22.37
CA CYS A 211 -10.74 59.38 23.39
C CYS A 211 -10.66 60.81 22.83
N ASN A 212 -11.59 61.17 21.96
CA ASN A 212 -11.67 62.46 21.27
C ASN A 212 -12.88 63.31 21.70
N GLY A 213 -13.52 62.98 22.82
CA GLY A 213 -14.71 63.69 23.29
C GLY A 213 -16.03 63.22 22.67
N GLU A 214 -16.05 62.19 21.83
CA GLU A 214 -17.29 61.72 21.20
C GLU A 214 -18.27 61.07 22.18
N LEU A 215 -19.56 61.11 21.81
CA LEU A 215 -20.63 60.37 22.47
C LEU A 215 -20.62 58.91 22.01
N PHE A 216 -20.98 57.98 22.89
CA PHE A 216 -21.17 56.58 22.55
C PHE A 216 -22.55 56.08 23.00
N ASP A 217 -23.05 55.05 22.31
CA ASP A 217 -24.32 54.42 22.67
C ASP A 217 -24.16 53.54 23.92
N LYS A 218 -24.69 54.02 25.04
CA LYS A 218 -24.66 53.33 26.33
C LYS A 218 -25.40 51.99 26.33
N LYS A 219 -26.43 51.82 25.49
CA LYS A 219 -27.17 50.56 25.37
C LYS A 219 -26.34 49.52 24.62
N LYS A 220 -25.61 49.96 23.59
CA LYS A 220 -24.72 49.10 22.81
C LYS A 220 -23.45 48.73 23.57
N TYR A 221 -22.95 49.63 24.43
CA TYR A 221 -21.69 49.48 25.16
C TYR A 221 -21.88 49.64 26.68
N PRO A 222 -22.56 48.70 27.36
CA PRO A 222 -22.94 48.85 28.76
C PRO A 222 -21.73 48.84 29.73
N LEU A 223 -20.68 48.07 29.42
CA LEU A 223 -19.45 48.06 30.22
C LEU A 223 -18.68 49.38 30.09
N LEU A 224 -18.67 49.98 28.90
CA LEU A 224 -18.07 51.30 28.69
C LEU A 224 -18.90 52.39 29.38
N ALA A 225 -20.23 52.22 29.42
CA ALA A 225 -21.12 53.10 30.18
C ALA A 225 -20.90 53.02 31.71
N LEU A 226 -20.38 51.90 32.22
CA LEU A 226 -19.97 51.80 33.62
C LEU A 226 -18.70 52.63 33.89
N ALA A 227 -17.73 52.60 32.96
CA ALA A 227 -16.49 53.39 33.06
C ALA A 227 -16.71 54.89 32.80
N TYR A 228 -17.58 55.24 31.85
CA TYR A 228 -17.93 56.62 31.47
C TYR A 228 -19.45 56.85 31.56
N PRO A 229 -20.02 57.07 32.76
CA PRO A 229 -21.47 57.17 32.97
C PRO A 229 -22.17 58.30 32.18
N SER A 230 -21.44 59.34 31.80
CA SER A 230 -21.93 60.45 30.97
C SER A 230 -22.34 60.00 29.56
N GLY A 231 -21.86 58.85 29.08
CA GLY A 231 -22.00 58.45 27.67
C GLY A 231 -21.09 59.23 26.72
N LYS A 232 -20.11 59.98 27.26
CA LYS A 232 -19.14 60.78 26.52
C LYS A 232 -17.73 60.36 26.91
N LEU A 233 -16.88 60.10 25.93
CA LEU A 233 -15.46 59.84 26.17
C LEU A 233 -14.74 61.13 26.58
N PRO A 234 -13.66 61.06 27.37
CA PRO A 234 -12.79 62.21 27.56
C PRO A 234 -12.15 62.61 26.22
N ASP A 235 -11.91 63.89 26.03
CA ASP A 235 -11.04 64.37 24.95
C ASP A 235 -9.62 64.45 25.51
N LEU A 236 -8.78 63.49 25.12
CA LEU A 236 -7.41 63.36 25.63
C LEU A 236 -6.36 63.83 24.61
N ARG A 237 -6.78 64.50 23.54
CA ARG A 237 -5.88 65.01 22.51
C ARG A 237 -5.06 66.17 23.09
N GLY A 238 -3.75 65.95 23.22
CA GLY A 238 -2.83 66.94 23.80
C GLY A 238 -2.81 66.96 25.34
N GLU A 239 -3.53 66.06 26.00
CA GLU A 239 -3.63 66.03 27.46
C GLU A 239 -2.60 65.09 28.10
N PHE A 240 -2.06 65.48 29.25
CA PHE A 240 -1.30 64.58 30.12
C PHE A 240 -2.22 63.97 31.18
N ILE A 241 -2.31 62.64 31.20
CA ILE A 241 -3.06 61.93 32.24
C ILE A 241 -2.25 61.94 33.55
N ARG A 242 -2.84 62.44 34.62
CA ARG A 242 -2.26 62.41 35.98
C ARG A 242 -3.13 61.62 36.94
N GLY A 243 -2.49 61.06 37.97
CA GLY A 243 -3.19 60.43 39.09
C GLY A 243 -4.17 61.39 39.75
N TRP A 244 -5.36 60.90 40.08
CA TRP A 244 -6.33 61.64 40.87
C TRP A 244 -5.83 61.76 42.31
N ASP A 245 -5.92 62.96 42.87
CA ASP A 245 -5.42 63.25 44.23
C ASP A 245 -6.08 62.38 45.30
N ALA A 246 -7.36 62.02 45.12
CA ALA A 246 -8.11 61.13 45.99
C ALA A 246 -8.00 61.47 47.50
N GLY A 247 -7.86 62.76 47.85
CA GLY A 247 -7.79 63.23 49.23
C GLY A 247 -6.37 63.32 49.81
N ARG A 248 -5.32 63.12 49.00
CA ARG A 248 -3.92 63.27 49.43
C ARG A 248 -3.56 64.73 49.74
N GLY A 249 -4.28 65.71 49.19
CA GLY A 249 -4.10 67.13 49.46
C GLY A 249 -3.00 67.79 48.61
N VAL A 250 -2.49 67.12 47.58
CA VAL A 250 -1.51 67.69 46.63
C VAL A 250 -2.18 68.54 45.56
N ASN A 251 -3.40 68.19 45.15
CA ASN A 251 -4.23 69.03 44.30
C ASN A 251 -5.70 69.01 44.77
N PRO A 252 -6.03 69.77 45.84
CA PRO A 252 -7.36 69.75 46.45
C PRO A 252 -8.43 70.33 45.51
N GLY A 253 -9.65 69.80 45.59
CA GLY A 253 -10.81 70.27 44.81
C GLY A 253 -10.99 69.65 43.41
N ARG A 254 -10.04 68.80 42.97
CA ARG A 254 -10.12 68.05 41.71
C ARG A 254 -11.04 66.82 41.80
N ARG A 255 -11.78 66.54 40.72
CA ARG A 255 -12.54 65.28 40.52
C ARG A 255 -11.94 64.42 39.42
N VAL A 256 -12.23 63.11 39.41
CA VAL A 256 -11.87 62.21 38.30
C VAL A 256 -12.41 62.78 36.98
N LEU A 257 -11.61 62.73 35.91
CA LEU A 257 -11.88 63.32 34.59
C LEU A 257 -12.08 64.86 34.55
N SER A 258 -11.68 65.61 35.58
CA SER A 258 -11.58 67.08 35.48
C SER A 258 -10.30 67.51 34.75
N SER A 259 -10.46 68.47 33.84
CA SER A 259 -9.36 69.17 33.16
C SER A 259 -8.80 70.28 34.05
N GLU A 260 -7.52 70.58 33.84
CA GLU A 260 -6.79 71.65 34.52
C GLU A 260 -5.85 72.26 33.49
N THR A 261 -5.75 73.60 33.45
CA THR A 261 -4.80 74.26 32.55
C THR A 261 -3.37 74.05 33.04
N GLY A 262 -2.40 74.10 32.13
CA GLY A 262 -0.99 74.14 32.52
C GLY A 262 -0.72 75.29 33.50
N SER A 263 0.12 75.04 34.49
CA SER A 263 0.55 76.03 35.48
C SER A 263 2.02 75.80 35.84
N LEU A 264 2.71 76.88 36.19
CA LEU A 264 4.07 76.88 36.69
C LEU A 264 4.06 77.37 38.14
N GLU A 265 4.98 76.88 38.96
CA GLU A 265 5.13 77.39 40.33
C GLU A 265 5.51 78.87 40.30
N SER A 266 4.95 79.65 41.22
CA SER A 266 5.18 81.09 41.31
C SER A 266 6.67 81.39 41.55
N HIS A 267 7.30 82.12 40.63
CA HIS A 267 8.70 82.54 40.76
C HIS A 267 8.95 83.90 40.09
N ALA A 268 10.07 84.55 40.44
CA ALA A 268 10.49 85.82 39.85
C ALA A 268 12.00 85.83 39.56
N HIS A 269 12.39 86.53 38.49
CA HIS A 269 13.78 86.77 38.13
C HIS A 269 14.06 88.28 38.14
N GLY A 270 15.08 88.70 38.86
CA GLY A 270 15.55 90.08 38.88
C GLY A 270 17.05 90.13 38.65
N TYR A 271 17.51 91.12 37.90
CA TYR A 271 18.91 91.50 37.87
C TYR A 271 19.03 93.00 38.13
N ARG A 272 20.09 93.37 38.83
CA ARG A 272 20.45 94.76 39.13
C ARG A 272 21.76 95.08 38.42
N ASP A 273 21.71 95.97 37.45
CA ASP A 273 22.90 96.52 36.82
C ASP A 273 23.36 97.77 37.59
N ARG A 274 24.67 97.94 37.82
CA ARG A 274 25.24 98.99 38.69
C ARG A 274 26.31 99.78 37.95
N TYR A 275 26.15 101.10 37.90
CA TYR A 275 27.09 102.04 37.31
C TYR A 275 27.77 102.85 38.41
N TYR A 276 29.10 102.84 38.40
CA TYR A 276 29.92 103.56 39.38
C TYR A 276 29.91 105.07 39.13
N VAL A 277 29.83 105.86 40.20
CA VAL A 277 29.89 107.32 40.14
C VAL A 277 30.79 107.88 41.25
N GLU A 278 31.70 108.78 40.87
CA GLU A 278 32.75 109.33 41.73
C GLU A 278 32.29 110.46 42.67
N HIS A 279 31.23 111.20 42.33
CA HIS A 279 30.79 112.36 43.11
C HIS A 279 29.29 112.32 43.44
N GLU A 280 28.95 112.06 44.70
CA GLU A 280 27.56 111.95 45.20
C GLU A 280 26.77 113.26 45.01
N GLY A 281 27.45 114.42 45.01
CA GLY A 281 26.83 115.73 44.81
C GLY A 281 26.11 115.88 43.47
N SER A 282 26.54 115.15 42.42
CA SER A 282 25.85 115.12 41.11
C SER A 282 24.59 114.26 41.09
N LEU A 283 24.33 113.48 42.13
CA LEU A 283 23.25 112.48 42.20
C LEU A 283 22.24 112.75 43.32
N ARG A 284 22.22 113.96 43.88
CA ARG A 284 21.36 114.31 45.02
C ARG A 284 19.88 113.97 44.78
N SER A 285 19.39 114.08 43.54
CA SER A 285 18.00 113.79 43.14
C SER A 285 17.77 112.42 42.49
N ALA A 286 18.78 111.55 42.39
CA ALA A 286 18.59 110.21 41.84
C ALA A 286 17.91 109.28 42.86
N ASN A 287 16.87 108.59 42.41
CA ASN A 287 16.07 107.65 43.23
C ASN A 287 16.72 106.26 43.32
N ASN A 288 17.45 105.84 42.30
CA ASN A 288 18.08 104.52 42.24
C ASN A 288 19.58 104.60 42.52
N LYS A 289 19.94 105.04 43.72
CA LYS A 289 21.32 105.07 44.18
C LYS A 289 21.51 104.17 45.39
N GLU A 290 22.61 103.45 45.44
CA GLU A 290 23.04 102.70 46.62
C GLU A 290 24.47 103.09 46.98
N LYS A 291 24.76 103.17 48.28
CA LYS A 291 26.14 103.42 48.74
C LYS A 291 26.99 102.19 48.42
N MET A 292 28.23 102.44 48.02
CA MET A 292 29.20 101.37 47.86
C MET A 292 29.50 100.72 49.22
N GLN A 293 29.66 99.40 49.26
CA GLN A 293 30.09 98.69 50.47
C GLN A 293 31.52 99.11 50.86
N GLY A 294 31.75 99.34 52.16
CA GLY A 294 33.05 99.76 52.69
C GLY A 294 34.16 98.73 52.39
N GLY A 295 35.32 99.21 51.91
CA GLY A 295 36.49 98.39 51.57
C GLY A 295 36.96 98.49 50.11
N TYR A 296 36.15 99.04 49.20
CA TYR A 296 36.50 99.15 47.77
C TYR A 296 37.34 100.40 47.42
N ASN A 297 37.49 101.35 48.35
CA ASN A 297 38.26 102.60 48.19
C ASN A 297 39.79 102.39 48.18
N GLY A 298 40.28 101.17 48.44
CA GLY A 298 41.72 100.86 48.43
C GLY A 298 42.41 100.83 47.06
N ASN A 299 41.70 101.11 45.97
CA ASN A 299 42.25 101.02 44.62
C ASN A 299 42.93 102.33 44.20
N THR A 300 44.26 102.24 44.14
CA THR A 300 45.26 103.20 43.66
C THR A 300 44.80 104.12 42.51
N GLY A 301 44.60 105.40 42.82
CA GLY A 301 44.34 106.44 41.80
C GLY A 301 44.15 107.86 42.33
N SER A 302 43.56 108.06 43.52
CA SER A 302 43.18 109.40 44.02
C SER A 302 44.00 109.96 45.20
N GLY A 303 45.19 109.41 45.46
CA GLY A 303 46.15 110.01 46.40
C GLY A 303 45.72 110.05 47.88
N ARG A 304 44.67 109.32 48.29
CA ARG A 304 44.12 109.31 49.67
C ARG A 304 43.67 110.70 50.18
N THR A 305 43.48 111.67 49.30
CA THR A 305 42.96 113.01 49.61
C THR A 305 41.48 113.17 49.24
N ASP A 306 40.87 112.10 48.73
CA ASP A 306 39.49 112.10 48.24
C ASP A 306 38.52 111.71 49.38
N GLY A 307 37.82 112.73 49.88
CA GLY A 307 36.73 112.61 50.85
C GLY A 307 35.35 112.54 50.19
N ASP A 308 35.29 112.40 48.86
CA ASP A 308 34.04 112.39 48.12
C ASP A 308 33.52 110.95 47.94
N ASN A 309 32.22 110.77 48.16
CA ASN A 309 31.60 109.48 48.49
C ASN A 309 31.37 108.55 47.28
N ASN A 310 31.78 107.27 47.42
CA ASN A 310 31.51 106.14 46.52
C ASN A 310 30.03 105.71 46.47
N SER A 311 29.33 105.90 45.34
CA SER A 311 27.96 105.40 45.13
C SER A 311 27.77 104.69 43.78
N TYR A 312 26.79 103.78 43.71
CA TYR A 312 26.31 103.19 42.46
C TYR A 312 24.95 103.76 42.10
N LEU A 313 24.74 104.09 40.83
CA LEU A 313 23.40 104.14 40.24
C LEU A 313 23.02 102.73 39.82
N PHE A 314 21.77 102.34 40.04
CA PHE A 314 21.30 101.01 39.64
C PHE A 314 20.03 101.04 38.78
N ILE A 315 19.89 100.01 37.96
CA ILE A 315 18.67 99.75 37.20
C ILE A 315 18.21 98.33 37.53
N ASP A 316 17.04 98.23 38.14
CA ASP A 316 16.36 96.96 38.34
C ASP A 316 15.56 96.62 37.07
N LYS A 317 15.76 95.40 36.55
CA LYS A 317 15.03 94.89 35.40
C LYS A 317 14.55 93.47 35.66
N ILE A 318 13.40 93.15 35.06
CA ILE A 318 12.84 91.80 35.01
C ILE A 318 13.09 91.26 33.61
N THR A 319 13.39 89.97 33.51
CA THR A 319 13.59 89.28 32.23
C THR A 319 12.32 89.32 31.38
N SER A 320 12.46 89.38 30.05
CA SER A 320 11.32 89.28 29.14
C SER A 320 10.77 87.85 29.06
N ASN A 321 9.53 87.70 28.58
CA ASN A 321 8.94 86.39 28.34
C ASN A 321 9.75 85.60 27.31
N ALA A 322 10.00 84.32 27.60
CA ALA A 322 10.61 83.36 26.69
C ALA A 322 9.85 82.03 26.75
N GLY A 323 9.69 81.35 25.60
CA GLY A 323 8.98 80.07 25.51
C GLY A 323 7.90 80.03 24.42
N GLY A 324 7.11 78.95 24.40
CA GLY A 324 5.96 78.77 23.51
C GLY A 324 4.62 78.90 24.24
N SER A 325 3.51 78.62 23.53
CA SER A 325 2.13 78.73 24.06
C SER A 325 1.79 77.76 25.20
N GLU A 326 2.62 76.73 25.40
CA GLU A 326 2.41 75.67 26.39
C GLU A 326 3.77 75.19 26.91
N THR A 327 3.87 74.90 28.21
CA THR A 327 5.01 74.18 28.79
C THR A 327 4.76 72.67 28.72
N ARG A 328 5.62 71.92 28.01
CA ARG A 328 5.49 70.46 27.88
C ARG A 328 6.83 69.73 27.87
N PRO A 329 6.92 68.51 28.42
CA PRO A 329 8.08 67.65 28.23
C PRO A 329 8.20 67.21 26.78
N ARG A 330 9.38 66.75 26.37
CA ARG A 330 9.56 66.06 25.08
C ARG A 330 8.62 64.86 25.03
N ASN A 331 7.79 64.76 23.99
CA ASN A 331 6.79 63.72 23.85
C ASN A 331 6.63 63.28 22.38
N VAL A 332 5.96 62.13 22.19
CA VAL A 332 5.54 61.59 20.88
C VAL A 332 4.03 61.38 20.94
N ALA A 333 3.30 61.79 19.91
CA ALA A 333 1.85 61.72 19.88
C ALA A 333 1.37 60.30 19.56
N PHE A 334 0.56 59.73 20.46
CA PHE A 334 -0.23 58.52 20.25
C PHE A 334 -1.70 58.88 20.44
N ASN A 335 -2.60 58.16 19.78
CA ASN A 335 -4.01 58.22 20.13
C ASN A 335 -4.22 57.55 21.49
N TYR A 336 -5.16 58.04 22.30
CA TYR A 336 -5.70 57.25 23.40
C TYR A 336 -6.95 56.53 22.92
N ILE A 337 -7.01 55.20 23.09
CA ILE A 337 -8.18 54.39 22.74
C ILE A 337 -8.72 53.62 23.95
N VAL A 338 -10.02 53.32 23.92
CA VAL A 338 -10.70 52.48 24.91
C VAL A 338 -11.44 51.34 24.23
N ARG A 339 -11.46 50.17 24.87
CA ARG A 339 -12.25 49.02 24.39
C ARG A 339 -13.74 49.36 24.46
N ALA A 340 -14.51 48.97 23.45
CA ALA A 340 -15.93 49.27 23.37
C ALA A 340 -16.82 48.28 24.16
N ALA A 341 -16.45 46.99 24.19
CA ALA A 341 -17.19 45.93 24.88
C ALA A 341 -16.24 44.83 25.36
#